data_AF-A0A922G4R4-F1
#
_entry.id   AF-A0A922G4R4-F1
#
_cell.length_a   1.000
_cell.length_b   1.000
_cell.length_c   1.000
_cell.angle_alpha   90.00
_cell.angle_beta   90.00
_cell.angle_gamma   90.00
#
_symmetry.space_group_name_H-M   'P 1'
#
loop_
_entity.id
_entity.type
_entity.pdbx_description
1 polymer ?
#
loop_
_entity_poly.entity_id
_entity_poly.type
_entity_poly.pdbx_seq_one_letter_code
_entity_poly.pdbx_strand_id
1 'polypeptide(L)' 'MIGAVFYIECSSKTQQNVKAVFEGAIKVALRPLKTKKKPSKQRTCAFL' A
#
# COMPACT_ATOMS: atom_id res chain seq x y z
N MET A 1 9.64 2.01 -9.28
CA MET A 1 8.71 1.09 -8.59
C MET A 1 7.33 1.74 -8.57
N ILE A 2 6.28 1.04 -9.02
CA ILE A 2 4.96 1.61 -9.40
C ILE A 2 4.09 2.01 -8.19
N GLY A 3 4.48 1.68 -6.95
CA GLY A 3 3.76 2.12 -5.75
C GLY A 3 2.40 1.45 -5.54
N ALA A 4 2.10 0.37 -6.26
CA ALA A 4 0.90 -0.43 -6.04
C ALA A 4 0.91 -1.06 -4.64
N VAL A 5 -0.25 -1.03 -3.97
CA VAL A 5 -0.42 -1.58 -2.61
C VAL A 5 -0.60 -3.11 -2.65
N PHE A 6 -1.19 -3.64 -3.73
CA PHE A 6 -1.39 -5.06 -3.96
C PHE A 6 -1.63 -5.35 -5.45
N TYR A 7 -1.44 -6.62 -5.80
CA TYR A 7 -1.81 -7.21 -7.07
C TYR A 7 -2.73 -8.39 -6.78
N ILE A 8 -3.86 -8.48 -7.48
CA ILE A 8 -4.83 -9.56 -7.34
C ILE A 8 -5.31 -9.93 -8.75
N GLU A 9 -5.17 -11.20 -9.11
CA GLU A 9 -5.78 -11.75 -10.32
C GLU A 9 -7.23 -12.11 -10.04
N CYS A 10 -8.14 -11.71 -10.92
CA CYS A 10 -9.57 -11.97 -10.78
C CYS A 10 -10.25 -12.25 -12.13
N SER A 11 -11.41 -12.90 -12.08
CA SER A 11 -12.26 -13.16 -13.26
C SER A 11 -13.71 -12.87 -12.91
N SER A 12 -14.28 -11.87 -13.59
CA SER A 12 -15.71 -11.54 -13.44
C SER A 12 -16.63 -12.65 -13.93
N LYS A 13 -16.17 -13.48 -14.89
CA LYS A 13 -16.97 -14.57 -15.48
C LYS A 13 -17.14 -15.73 -14.52
N THR A 14 -16.07 -16.13 -13.83
CA THR A 14 -16.10 -17.23 -12.84
C THR A 14 -16.30 -16.72 -11.42
N GLN A 15 -16.43 -15.40 -11.24
CA GLN A 15 -16.48 -14.69 -9.96
C GLN A 15 -15.25 -14.94 -9.07
N GLN A 16 -14.16 -15.46 -9.65
CA GLN A 16 -12.93 -15.73 -8.91
C GLN A 16 -12.30 -14.42 -8.43
N ASN A 17 -12.05 -14.35 -7.12
CA ASN A 17 -11.37 -13.23 -6.44
C ASN A 17 -12.04 -11.86 -6.57
N VAL A 18 -13.25 -11.75 -7.12
CA VAL A 18 -13.96 -10.47 -7.28
C VAL A 18 -14.16 -9.78 -5.93
N LYS A 19 -14.63 -10.53 -4.91
CA LYS A 19 -14.79 -10.01 -3.54
C LYS A 19 -13.45 -9.56 -2.93
N ALA A 20 -12.37 -10.29 -3.19
CA ALA A 20 -11.06 -10.00 -2.63
C ALA A 20 -10.48 -8.67 -3.15
N VAL A 21 -10.73 -8.33 -4.42
CA VAL A 21 -10.36 -7.03 -5.00
C VAL A 21 -11.00 -5.89 -4.22
N PHE A 22 -12.32 -5.97 -3.98
CA PHE A 22 -13.05 -4.92 -3.27
C PHE A 22 -12.73 -4.88 -1.78
N GLU A 23 -12.59 -6.02 -1.10
CA GLU A 23 -12.16 -6.05 0.30
C GLU A 23 -10.76 -5.44 0.48
N GLY A 24 -9.83 -5.71 -0.45
CA GLY A 24 -8.50 -5.10 -0.46
C GLY A 24 -8.58 -3.59 -0.61
N ALA A 25 -9.35 -3.10 -1.57
CA ALA A 25 -9.54 -1.67 -1.80
C ALA A 25 -10.18 -0.97 -0.60
N ILE A 26 -11.24 -1.55 -0.02
CA ILE A 26 -11.93 -1.02 1.16
C ILE A 26 -10.98 -0.94 2.35
N LYS A 27 -10.17 -1.99 2.57
CA LYS A 27 -9.17 -2.00 3.67
C LYS A 27 -8.19 -0.84 3.54
N VAL A 28 -7.70 -0.53 2.34
CA VAL A 28 -6.80 0.62 2.12
C VAL A 28 -7.51 1.95 2.30
N ALA A 29 -8.72 2.06 1.75
CA ALA A 29 -9.48 3.30 1.80
C ALA A 29 -9.85 3.68 3.25
N LEU A 30 -10.24 2.70 4.07
CA LEU A 30 -10.67 2.92 5.45
C LEU A 30 -9.53 2.90 6.46
N ARG A 31 -8.51 2.06 6.24
CA ARG A 31 -7.32 1.99 7.09
C ARG A 31 -6.13 2.40 6.25
N PRO A 32 -5.73 3.68 6.30
CA PRO A 32 -4.53 4.12 5.62
C PRO A 32 -3.38 3.21 6.06
N LEU A 33 -2.82 2.41 5.14
CA LEU A 33 -1.61 1.66 5.44
C LEU A 33 -0.60 2.68 5.92
N LYS A 34 -0.04 2.48 7.12
CA LYS A 34 0.99 3.34 7.68
C LYS A 34 2.06 3.50 6.61
N THR A 35 2.10 4.67 5.97
CA THR A 35 3.14 4.99 4.99
C THR A 35 4.46 4.81 5.72
N LYS A 36 5.38 4.02 5.15
CA LYS A 36 6.72 3.89 5.72
C LYS A 36 7.26 5.31 5.87
N LYS A 37 7.37 5.79 7.12
CA LYS A 37 7.92 7.11 7.42
C LYS A 37 9.27 7.17 6.70
N LYS A 38 9.46 8.16 5.83
CA LYS A 38 10.80 8.43 5.28
C LYS A 38 11.74 8.57 6.47
N PRO A 39 12.88 7.87 6.52
CA PRO A 39 13.86 8.11 7.56
C PRO A 39 14.22 9.59 7.49
N SER A 40 13.90 10.32 8.56
CA SER A 40 14.38 11.69 8.74
C SER A 40 15.91 11.60 8.73
N LYS A 41 16.55 12.13 7.69
CA LYS A 41 17.99 12.36 7.74
C LYS A 41 18.19 13.47 8.76
N GLN A 42 18.45 13.11 10.02
CA GLN A 42 19.06 14.03 10.97
C GLN A 42 20.41 14.44 10.37
N ARG A 43 20.49 15.68 9.87
CA ARG A 43 21.77 16.30 9.58
C ARG A 43 22.36 16.77 10.90
N THR A 44 23.11 15.90 11.57
CA THR A 44 24.03 16.32 12.62
C THR A 44 25.18 17.05 11.92
N CYS A 45 25.12 18.38 11.87
CA CYS A 45 26.31 19.20 11.67
C CYS A 45 27.15 19.06 12.94
N ALA A 46 28.26 18.33 12.86
CA ALA A 46 29.31 18.42 13.85
C ALA A 46 30.14 19.67 13.55
N PHE A 47 30.11 20.65 14.47
CA PHE A 47 31.15 21.67 14.54
C PHE A 47 32.34 21.05 15.27
N LEU A 48 33.48 20.97 14.59
CA LEU A 48 34.81 20.73 15.17
C LEU A 48 35.56 22.04 15.20
#